data_AF-A0A1V5X5M3-F1
#
_entry.id   AF-A0A1V5X5M3-F1
#
_cell.length_a   1.000
_cell.length_b   1.000
_cell.length_c   1.000
_cell.angle_alpha   90.00
_cell.angle_beta   90.00
_cell.angle_gamma   90.00
#
_symmetry.space_group_name_H-M   'P 1'
#
loop_
_entity.id
_entity.type
_entity.pdbx_description
1 polymer ?
#
loop_
_entity_poly.entity_id
_entity_poly.type
_entity_poly.pdbx_seq_one_letter_code
_entity_poly.pdbx_strand_id
1 'polypeptide(L)'
;MLDEYSSSLERLVTIGLIASGVVGIGCTHYARLDTILDELSTMSPPWFSAHRDTYRHVLATSLSQDAYLCDPLPSEVFSGSGPQGWRTIRGTMPHYGVYHGPMHYDVLHHDGQWRVEVRYAVELPDPDATLELPDCALSNRLHGPMTCQGIAYSRSGTLDACPDTGTFQAPASQENVKRLLEHWSENAERYYNRDAEAFAIPVHYDFSFTPMAKDQDADGPVHWRLPLDPTCGRTPYFRSMRSGWSLPIVAHEVGHMLGLLDEYEALSGIVAWYPKTAFRGAERSRFGLSMKEESVVLPLHHYLVLRRYFCPEPESRNPYGHGVPQAANIPRLRGLT
;
A
#
# COMPACT_ATOMS: atom_id res chain seq x y z
N MET A 1 43.93 51.56 19.68
CA MET A 1 43.73 50.33 20.46
C MET A 1 42.57 49.61 19.78
N LEU A 2 42.73 49.10 18.56
CA LEU A 2 43.67 48.08 18.07
C LEU A 2 43.60 46.78 18.89
N ASP A 3 43.13 45.77 18.17
CA ASP A 3 43.51 44.36 18.18
C ASP A 3 43.03 43.44 19.31
N GLU A 4 42.91 42.15 18.92
CA GLU A 4 42.53 40.95 19.70
C GLU A 4 41.00 40.77 19.79
N TYR A 5 40.34 39.95 18.96
CA TYR A 5 40.47 38.49 18.92
C TYR A 5 40.04 37.96 17.55
N SER A 6 41.00 37.62 16.70
CA SER A 6 40.81 36.88 15.44
C SER A 6 41.97 35.89 15.29
N SER A 7 41.94 34.77 16.00
CA SER A 7 42.85 33.64 15.74
C SER A 7 42.55 32.41 16.63
N SER A 8 41.51 31.63 16.32
CA SER A 8 41.35 30.28 16.92
C SER A 8 40.62 29.28 16.00
N LEU A 9 40.81 29.36 14.68
CA LEU A 9 40.11 28.47 13.72
C LEU A 9 41.03 27.75 12.73
N GLU A 10 42.31 27.60 13.07
CA GLU A 10 43.24 26.78 12.30
C GLU A 10 44.16 25.98 13.21
N ARG A 11 43.85 24.68 13.39
CA ARG A 11 44.79 23.54 13.26
C ARG A 11 44.28 22.29 14.00
N LEU A 12 44.46 21.16 13.31
CA LEU A 12 44.31 19.77 13.76
C LEU A 12 42.84 19.36 13.90
N VAL A 13 42.29 18.55 12.99
CA VAL A 13 42.71 17.15 12.81
C VAL A 13 42.68 16.73 11.34
N THR A 14 43.87 16.42 10.84
CA THR A 14 44.12 15.54 9.70
C THR A 14 43.71 14.11 10.10
N ILE A 15 42.58 13.61 9.61
CA ILE A 15 42.29 12.16 9.63
C ILE A 15 42.31 11.66 8.18
N GLY A 16 43.15 10.64 8.01
CA GLY A 16 43.53 9.96 6.78
C GLY A 16 42.40 9.70 5.79
N LEU A 17 42.70 10.05 4.54
CA LEU A 17 42.28 9.27 3.39
C LEU A 17 42.71 7.81 3.62
N ILE A 18 41.77 6.95 3.98
CA ILE A 18 41.81 5.54 3.63
C ILE A 18 40.89 5.41 2.43
N ALA A 19 41.52 5.36 1.25
CA ALA A 19 40.91 4.90 0.03
C ALA A 19 40.59 3.40 0.19
N SER A 20 39.44 3.10 0.81
CA SER A 20 38.80 1.81 0.68
C SER A 20 38.17 1.78 -0.70
N GLY A 21 38.92 1.24 -1.66
CA GLY A 21 38.39 0.75 -2.91
C GLY A 21 37.43 -0.40 -2.63
N VAL A 22 36.21 -0.06 -2.21
CA VAL A 22 35.05 -0.91 -2.50
C VAL A 22 34.78 -0.64 -3.97
N VAL A 23 35.34 -1.49 -4.82
CA VAL A 23 34.74 -1.73 -6.14
C VAL A 23 33.33 -2.19 -5.80
N GLY A 24 32.39 -1.24 -5.82
CA GLY A 24 30.98 -1.55 -5.76
C GLY A 24 30.77 -2.54 -6.89
N ILE A 25 30.49 -3.78 -6.52
CA ILE A 25 29.76 -4.70 -7.39
C ILE A 25 28.46 -3.94 -7.60
N GLY A 26 28.41 -3.14 -8.66
CA GLY A 26 27.22 -2.46 -9.10
C GLY A 26 26.28 -3.57 -9.49
N CYS A 27 25.45 -4.01 -8.55
CA CYS A 27 24.35 -4.89 -8.86
C CYS A 27 23.56 -4.15 -9.94
N THR A 28 23.55 -4.71 -11.14
CA THR A 28 22.74 -4.27 -12.28
C THR A 28 21.27 -4.58 -12.04
N HIS A 29 20.78 -4.34 -10.82
CA HIS A 29 19.34 -4.28 -10.57
C HIS A 29 18.82 -3.09 -11.37
N TYR A 30 17.70 -3.28 -12.08
CA TYR A 30 17.08 -2.28 -12.97
C TYR A 30 17.75 -2.10 -14.33
N ALA A 31 18.54 -3.08 -14.80
CA ALA A 31 19.08 -3.07 -16.17
C ALA A 31 18.00 -2.94 -17.24
N ARG A 32 16.77 -3.41 -16.94
CA ARG A 32 15.61 -3.40 -17.84
C ARG A 32 14.61 -2.30 -17.52
N LEU A 33 14.93 -1.33 -16.65
CA LEU A 33 13.98 -0.32 -16.17
C LEU A 33 13.23 0.38 -17.31
N ASP A 34 13.96 0.87 -18.31
CA ASP A 34 13.35 1.58 -19.44
C ASP A 34 12.50 0.65 -20.31
N THR A 35 12.91 -0.61 -20.49
CA THR A 35 12.10 -1.61 -21.20
C THR A 35 10.81 -1.94 -20.47
N ILE A 36 10.87 -2.14 -19.15
CA ILE A 36 9.69 -2.38 -18.30
C ILE A 36 8.75 -1.19 -18.38
N LEU A 37 9.27 0.03 -18.27
CA LEU A 37 8.47 1.25 -18.36
C LEU A 37 7.81 1.39 -19.73
N ASP A 38 8.53 1.10 -20.81
CA ASP A 38 8.00 1.20 -22.16
C ASP A 38 6.86 0.19 -22.38
N GLU A 39 7.00 -1.07 -21.93
CA GLU A 39 5.89 -2.05 -21.95
C GLU A 39 4.68 -1.58 -21.12
N LEU A 40 4.91 -1.10 -19.90
CA LEU A 40 3.84 -0.55 -19.06
C LEU A 40 3.16 0.65 -19.71
N SER A 41 3.91 1.49 -20.42
CA SER A 41 3.35 2.64 -21.13
C SER A 41 2.43 2.23 -22.28
N THR A 42 2.64 1.08 -22.93
CA THR A 42 1.75 0.60 -23.99
C THR A 42 0.39 0.14 -23.47
N MET A 43 0.32 -0.25 -22.19
CA MET A 43 -0.90 -0.71 -21.51
C MET A 43 -1.61 0.41 -20.74
N SER A 44 -0.94 1.56 -20.58
CA SER A 44 -1.41 2.67 -19.76
C SER A 44 -2.15 3.73 -20.58
N PRO A 45 -2.97 4.59 -19.95
CA PRO A 45 -3.58 5.72 -20.65
C PRO A 45 -2.55 6.66 -21.28
N PRO A 46 -2.89 7.43 -22.33
CA PRO A 46 -1.96 8.33 -23.02
C PRO A 46 -1.24 9.35 -22.11
N TRP A 47 -1.89 9.79 -21.02
CA TRP A 47 -1.28 10.72 -20.07
C TRP A 47 -0.13 10.10 -19.27
N PHE A 48 -0.06 8.77 -19.18
CA PHE A 48 1.08 8.08 -18.58
C PHE A 48 2.36 8.38 -19.36
N SER A 49 2.31 8.25 -20.69
CA SER A 49 3.43 8.59 -21.58
C SER A 49 3.78 10.08 -21.53
N ALA A 50 2.78 10.96 -21.36
CA ALA A 50 3.02 12.40 -21.19
C ALA A 50 3.77 12.75 -19.89
N HIS A 51 3.81 11.82 -18.93
CA HIS A 51 4.51 11.93 -17.66
C HIS A 51 5.54 10.80 -17.48
N ARG A 52 6.14 10.33 -18.57
CA ARG A 52 7.08 9.19 -18.57
C ARG A 52 8.18 9.32 -17.52
N ASP A 53 8.83 10.48 -17.40
CA ASP A 53 9.93 10.68 -16.45
C ASP A 53 9.48 10.55 -14.99
N THR A 54 8.27 11.02 -14.68
CA THR A 54 7.64 10.85 -13.36
C THR A 54 7.49 9.36 -13.06
N TYR A 55 6.82 8.61 -13.92
CA TYR A 55 6.56 7.19 -13.69
C TYR A 55 7.82 6.32 -13.77
N ARG A 56 8.82 6.74 -14.56
CA ARG A 56 10.14 6.15 -14.53
C ARG A 56 10.77 6.27 -13.14
N HIS A 57 10.71 7.45 -12.55
CA HIS A 57 11.29 7.71 -11.25
C HIS A 57 10.57 6.94 -10.13
N VAL A 58 9.24 6.88 -10.19
CA VAL A 58 8.46 6.07 -9.26
C VAL A 58 8.80 4.59 -9.40
N LEU A 59 8.81 4.05 -10.62
CA LEU A 59 9.17 2.65 -10.85
C LEU A 59 10.58 2.34 -10.36
N ALA A 60 11.55 3.21 -10.67
CA ALA A 60 12.93 3.06 -10.21
C ALA A 60 13.02 3.03 -8.68
N THR A 61 12.32 3.95 -8.00
CA THR A 61 12.30 4.02 -6.54
C THR A 61 11.68 2.78 -5.93
N SER A 62 10.48 2.41 -6.40
CA SER A 62 9.76 1.22 -5.94
C SER A 62 10.59 -0.04 -6.10
N LEU A 63 11.23 -0.23 -7.26
CA LEU A 63 12.10 -1.37 -7.48
C LEU A 63 13.36 -1.31 -6.60
N SER A 64 13.97 -0.12 -6.41
CA SER A 64 15.15 0.08 -5.56
C SER A 64 14.94 -0.24 -4.08
N GLN A 65 13.71 -0.11 -3.61
CA GLN A 65 13.32 -0.28 -2.22
C GLN A 65 12.65 -1.63 -1.95
N ASP A 66 12.41 -2.43 -2.98
CA ASP A 66 11.77 -3.72 -2.86
C ASP A 66 12.80 -4.83 -2.64
N ALA A 67 12.60 -5.61 -1.58
CA ALA A 67 13.49 -6.72 -1.23
C ALA A 67 13.42 -7.89 -2.25
N TYR A 68 12.39 -7.96 -3.08
CA TYR A 68 12.27 -8.96 -4.14
C TYR A 68 13.13 -8.59 -5.36
N LEU A 69 14.39 -9.05 -5.35
CA LEU A 69 15.44 -8.67 -6.30
C LEU A 69 15.33 -9.37 -7.68
N CYS A 70 14.26 -9.10 -8.43
CA CYS A 70 14.13 -9.50 -9.84
C CYS A 70 13.30 -8.50 -10.67
N ASP A 71 13.50 -8.50 -11.98
CA ASP A 71 12.91 -7.55 -12.93
C ASP A 71 12.33 -8.24 -14.20
N PRO A 72 11.35 -9.16 -14.03
CA PRO A 72 10.64 -9.76 -15.17
C PRO A 72 9.92 -8.67 -15.97
N LEU A 73 9.69 -8.90 -17.25
CA LEU A 73 8.92 -7.97 -18.08
C LEU A 73 7.43 -7.98 -17.70
N PRO A 74 6.72 -6.86 -17.88
CA PRO A 74 5.26 -6.83 -17.75
C PRO A 74 4.57 -7.90 -18.60
N SER A 75 5.03 -8.15 -19.83
CA SER A 75 4.52 -9.23 -20.68
C SER A 75 4.72 -10.63 -20.09
N GLU A 76 5.85 -10.87 -19.42
CA GLU A 76 6.13 -12.12 -18.70
C GLU A 76 5.24 -12.26 -17.45
N VAL A 77 4.98 -11.16 -16.75
CA VAL A 77 4.16 -11.13 -15.53
C VAL A 77 2.67 -11.27 -15.85
N PHE A 78 2.14 -10.50 -16.79
CA PHE A 78 0.70 -10.45 -17.06
C PHE A 78 0.22 -11.53 -18.03
N SER A 79 1.08 -12.01 -18.92
CA SER A 79 0.67 -12.95 -19.99
C SER A 79 1.62 -14.14 -20.15
N GLY A 80 2.69 -14.22 -19.38
CA GLY A 80 3.66 -15.30 -19.47
C GLY A 80 3.12 -16.63 -18.90
N SER A 81 3.71 -17.74 -19.33
CA SER A 81 3.41 -19.09 -18.84
C SER A 81 4.00 -19.37 -17.45
N GLY A 82 3.92 -18.40 -16.54
CA GLY A 82 4.49 -18.47 -15.21
C GLY A 82 4.01 -19.69 -14.41
N PRO A 83 4.72 -20.04 -13.32
CA PRO A 83 4.33 -21.14 -12.44
C PRO A 83 2.86 -21.00 -12.02
N GLN A 84 2.16 -22.13 -11.94
CA GLN A 84 0.77 -22.18 -11.51
C GLN A 84 0.68 -22.47 -10.00
N GLY A 85 -0.39 -22.00 -9.37
CA GLY A 85 -0.72 -22.29 -7.98
C GLY A 85 -0.55 -21.10 -7.04
N TRP A 86 -0.69 -21.39 -5.76
CA TRP A 86 -0.63 -20.41 -4.68
C TRP A 86 0.80 -20.07 -4.27
N ARG A 87 1.04 -18.80 -4.00
CA ARG A 87 2.23 -18.30 -3.34
C ARG A 87 1.87 -17.20 -2.36
N THR A 88 2.33 -17.32 -1.12
CA THR A 88 2.28 -16.23 -0.15
C THR A 88 3.47 -15.30 -0.38
N ILE A 89 3.20 -14.00 -0.48
CA ILE A 89 4.20 -12.94 -0.58
C ILE A 89 4.37 -12.32 0.80
N ARG A 90 5.62 -12.22 1.27
CA ARG A 90 6.00 -11.69 2.58
C ARG A 90 7.23 -10.83 2.49
N GLY A 91 7.23 -9.70 3.15
CA GLY A 91 8.42 -8.87 3.21
C GLY A 91 8.20 -7.60 3.98
N THR A 92 9.04 -6.62 3.67
CA THR A 92 8.98 -5.28 4.23
C THR A 92 9.22 -4.28 3.14
N MET A 93 8.51 -3.16 3.20
CA MET A 93 8.78 -2.01 2.36
C MET A 93 9.16 -0.82 3.24
N PRO A 94 10.21 -0.06 2.90
CA PRO A 94 10.49 1.20 3.58
C PRO A 94 9.39 2.20 3.23
N HIS A 95 8.87 2.90 4.23
CA HIS A 95 7.96 4.03 4.09
C HIS A 95 8.66 5.28 4.64
N TYR A 96 8.75 6.30 3.80
CA TYR A 96 9.41 7.59 4.03
C TYR A 96 10.88 7.44 4.47
N GLY A 97 11.51 6.31 4.18
CA GLY A 97 12.86 5.97 4.64
C GLY A 97 13.07 5.99 6.17
N VAL A 98 12.00 6.08 6.95
CA VAL A 98 12.05 6.16 8.43
C VAL A 98 11.27 5.02 9.09
N TYR A 99 10.40 4.36 8.35
CA TYR A 99 9.57 3.26 8.83
C TYR A 99 9.69 2.08 7.86
N HIS A 100 9.54 0.84 8.34
CA HIS A 100 9.44 -0.34 7.49
C HIS A 100 8.10 -1.01 7.77
N GLY A 101 7.21 -0.99 6.79
CA GLY A 101 5.91 -1.65 6.86
C GLY A 101 6.01 -3.11 6.45
N PRO A 102 5.31 -4.03 7.13
CA PRO A 102 5.20 -5.38 6.63
C PRO A 102 4.46 -5.39 5.30
N MET A 103 4.66 -6.45 4.54
CA MET A 103 3.89 -6.77 3.35
C MET A 103 3.50 -8.24 3.48
N HIS A 104 2.21 -8.55 3.36
CA HIS A 104 1.72 -9.92 3.50
C HIS A 104 0.41 -10.11 2.73
N TYR A 105 0.43 -10.98 1.73
CA TYR A 105 -0.74 -11.32 0.91
C TYR A 105 -0.53 -12.64 0.17
N ASP A 106 -1.60 -13.24 -0.33
CA ASP A 106 -1.55 -14.45 -1.15
C ASP A 106 -1.78 -14.09 -2.63
N VAL A 107 -1.09 -14.82 -3.52
CA VAL A 107 -1.27 -14.73 -4.97
C VAL A 107 -1.51 -16.13 -5.52
N LEU A 108 -2.57 -16.29 -6.30
CA LEU A 108 -2.85 -17.47 -7.12
C LEU A 108 -2.64 -17.13 -8.59
N HIS A 109 -1.90 -17.97 -9.29
CA HIS A 109 -1.88 -17.99 -10.75
C HIS A 109 -2.56 -19.27 -11.24
N HIS A 110 -3.63 -19.15 -12.02
CA HIS A 110 -4.35 -20.27 -12.57
C HIS A 110 -4.87 -19.96 -13.98
N ASP A 111 -4.52 -20.78 -14.97
CA ASP A 111 -5.02 -20.69 -16.35
C ASP A 111 -4.85 -19.28 -16.97
N GLY A 112 -3.70 -18.66 -16.72
CA GLY A 112 -3.37 -17.31 -17.21
C GLY A 112 -4.13 -16.18 -16.50
N GLN A 113 -4.79 -16.47 -15.38
CA GLN A 113 -5.48 -15.50 -14.53
C GLN A 113 -4.79 -15.41 -13.17
N TRP A 114 -4.73 -14.19 -12.64
CA TRP A 114 -4.18 -13.89 -11.33
C TRP A 114 -5.29 -13.61 -10.33
N ARG A 115 -5.13 -14.08 -9.10
CA ARG A 115 -5.93 -13.64 -7.96
C ARG A 115 -5.00 -13.18 -6.85
N VAL A 116 -5.22 -11.98 -6.33
CA VAL A 116 -4.50 -11.41 -5.18
C VAL A 116 -5.47 -11.32 -4.02
N GLU A 117 -5.14 -11.98 -2.91
CA GLU A 117 -6.00 -12.00 -1.72
C GLU A 117 -5.33 -11.32 -0.54
N VAL A 118 -6.06 -10.43 0.13
CA VAL A 118 -5.66 -9.81 1.39
C VAL A 118 -6.77 -9.95 2.41
N ARG A 119 -6.40 -10.33 3.63
CA ARG A 119 -7.34 -10.73 4.69
C ARG A 119 -6.99 -10.03 5.98
N TYR A 120 -7.90 -9.18 6.44
CA TYR A 120 -7.77 -8.33 7.61
C TYR A 120 -8.69 -8.84 8.70
N ALA A 121 -8.11 -9.18 9.84
CA ALA A 121 -8.82 -9.30 11.10
C ALA A 121 -8.75 -7.94 11.82
N VAL A 122 -9.92 -7.36 12.09
CA VAL A 122 -10.03 -6.00 12.60
C VAL A 122 -10.51 -6.03 14.05
N GLU A 123 -9.69 -5.57 14.99
CA GLU A 123 -10.08 -5.51 16.41
C GLU A 123 -11.16 -4.45 16.61
N LEU A 124 -12.23 -4.85 17.31
CA LEU A 124 -13.37 -3.98 17.54
C LEU A 124 -13.03 -2.85 18.54
N PRO A 125 -13.51 -1.62 18.30
CA PRO A 125 -13.40 -0.53 19.26
C PRO A 125 -14.25 -0.81 20.51
N ASP A 126 -14.19 0.10 21.48
CA ASP A 126 -15.12 0.10 22.61
C ASP A 126 -16.58 0.15 22.10
N PRO A 127 -17.49 -0.75 22.54
CA PRO A 127 -18.88 -0.75 22.09
C PRO A 127 -19.66 0.53 22.44
N ASP A 128 -19.21 1.29 23.44
CA ASP A 128 -19.79 2.58 23.84
C ASP A 128 -19.21 3.76 23.01
N ALA A 129 -18.23 3.50 22.14
CA ALA A 129 -17.68 4.52 21.26
C ALA A 129 -18.69 4.94 20.16
N THR A 130 -18.41 6.08 19.56
CA THR A 130 -19.07 6.54 18.34
C THR A 130 -18.13 6.35 17.16
N LEU A 131 -18.59 5.65 16.12
CA LEU A 131 -17.89 5.59 14.83
C LEU A 131 -18.07 6.94 14.13
N GLU A 132 -16.97 7.58 13.81
CA GLU A 132 -16.95 8.57 12.74
C GLU A 132 -16.91 7.86 11.39
N LEU A 133 -17.71 8.32 10.42
CA LEU A 133 -17.87 7.72 9.09
C LEU A 133 -17.43 8.71 7.99
N PRO A 134 -17.10 8.25 6.77
CA PRO A 134 -16.70 9.15 5.70
C PRO A 134 -17.86 9.86 5.00
N ASP A 135 -19.07 9.31 5.09
CA ASP A 135 -20.27 9.78 4.41
C ASP A 135 -21.56 9.07 4.93
N CYS A 136 -22.66 9.24 4.20
CA CYS A 136 -23.96 8.63 4.47
C CYS A 136 -24.25 7.32 3.73
N ALA A 137 -23.30 6.72 3.02
CA ALA A 137 -23.55 5.53 2.20
C ALA A 137 -24.08 4.34 3.03
N LEU A 138 -23.71 4.28 4.31
CA LEU A 138 -24.15 3.23 5.24
C LEU A 138 -25.40 3.57 6.05
N SER A 139 -26.01 4.74 5.88
CA SER A 139 -27.06 5.22 6.80
C SER A 139 -28.27 4.28 6.90
N ASN A 140 -28.60 3.57 5.82
CA ASN A 140 -29.74 2.65 5.79
C ASN A 140 -29.38 1.23 6.28
N ARG A 141 -28.10 0.95 6.56
CA ARG A 141 -27.59 -0.35 7.03
C ARG A 141 -27.20 -0.34 8.51
N LEU A 142 -27.05 0.83 9.12
CA LEU A 142 -26.59 0.99 10.51
C LEU A 142 -27.76 1.16 11.47
N HIS A 143 -27.59 0.68 12.69
CA HIS A 143 -28.58 0.75 13.76
C HIS A 143 -28.23 1.80 14.82
N GLY A 144 -29.28 2.33 15.47
CA GLY A 144 -29.15 3.28 16.58
C GLY A 144 -29.17 4.76 16.15
N PRO A 145 -28.97 5.69 17.11
CA PRO A 145 -28.98 7.12 16.82
C PRO A 145 -27.82 7.49 15.90
N MET A 146 -28.13 8.13 14.77
CA MET A 146 -27.17 8.46 13.74
C MET A 146 -27.23 9.94 13.40
N THR A 147 -26.07 10.55 13.20
CA THR A 147 -25.95 11.87 12.58
C THR A 147 -25.36 11.68 11.19
N CYS A 148 -26.03 12.19 10.16
CA CYS A 148 -25.54 12.07 8.81
C CYS A 148 -25.84 13.33 8.01
N GLN A 149 -24.88 14.25 7.99
CA GLN A 149 -25.05 15.56 7.38
C GLN A 149 -23.73 16.07 6.79
N GLY A 150 -23.79 16.61 5.58
CA GLY A 150 -22.66 17.29 4.94
C GLY A 150 -22.29 16.69 3.59
N ILE A 151 -21.06 16.97 3.14
CA ILE A 151 -20.50 16.47 1.89
C ILE A 151 -19.56 15.29 2.23
N ALA A 152 -19.76 14.17 1.55
CA ALA A 152 -18.91 12.98 1.66
C ALA A 152 -17.42 13.35 1.55
N TYR A 153 -16.56 12.75 2.38
CA TYR A 153 -15.14 13.10 2.44
C TYR A 153 -14.45 12.96 1.08
N SER A 154 -14.78 11.91 0.31
CA SER A 154 -14.24 11.67 -1.03
C SER A 154 -14.68 12.70 -2.08
N ARG A 155 -15.70 13.52 -1.78
CA ARG A 155 -16.23 14.61 -2.63
C ARG A 155 -15.89 16.00 -2.13
N SER A 156 -15.11 16.13 -1.06
CA SER A 156 -14.72 17.42 -0.47
C SER A 156 -13.86 18.30 -1.39
N GLY A 157 -13.25 17.71 -2.42
CA GLY A 157 -12.28 18.40 -3.28
C GLY A 157 -10.91 18.63 -2.63
N THR A 158 -10.75 18.24 -1.36
CA THR A 158 -9.49 18.37 -0.60
C THR A 158 -8.61 17.13 -0.74
N LEU A 159 -7.40 17.22 -0.17
CA LEU A 159 -6.49 16.08 0.02
C LEU A 159 -6.39 15.70 1.51
N ASP A 160 -7.37 16.11 2.30
CA ASP A 160 -7.42 15.75 3.71
C ASP A 160 -8.15 14.43 3.85
N ALA A 161 -7.65 13.57 4.74
CA ALA A 161 -8.32 12.31 5.04
C ALA A 161 -9.63 12.54 5.82
N CYS A 162 -9.74 13.71 6.46
CA CYS A 162 -10.84 14.19 7.30
C CYS A 162 -11.14 15.65 7.02
N PRO A 163 -11.75 15.96 5.88
CA PRO A 163 -12.16 17.32 5.60
C PRO A 163 -13.30 17.72 6.56
N ASP A 164 -13.27 18.97 7.03
CA ASP A 164 -14.38 19.55 7.80
C ASP A 164 -15.56 19.89 6.88
N THR A 165 -16.23 18.85 6.37
CA THR A 165 -17.32 18.98 5.39
C THR A 165 -18.64 18.42 5.87
N GLY A 166 -18.70 17.94 7.11
CA GLY A 166 -19.90 17.33 7.65
C GLY A 166 -19.70 16.64 9.00
N THR A 167 -20.76 16.00 9.46
CA THR A 167 -20.76 15.12 10.63
C THR A 167 -21.48 13.84 10.25
N PHE A 168 -20.73 12.73 10.29
CA PHE A 168 -21.22 11.40 9.97
C PHE A 168 -20.85 10.48 11.12
N GLN A 169 -21.84 10.09 11.92
CA GLN A 169 -21.61 9.39 13.18
C GLN A 169 -22.67 8.31 13.40
N ALA A 170 -22.22 7.15 13.88
CA ALA A 170 -23.08 6.05 14.30
C ALA A 170 -22.50 5.37 15.54
N PRO A 171 -23.30 4.63 16.34
CA PRO A 171 -22.77 3.88 17.48
C PRO A 171 -21.80 2.78 17.03
N ALA A 172 -20.73 2.54 17.78
CA ALA A 172 -19.73 1.50 17.51
C ALA A 172 -20.16 0.09 17.96
N SER A 173 -21.47 -0.19 17.88
CA SER A 173 -21.98 -1.54 18.15
C SER A 173 -21.32 -2.58 17.23
N GLN A 174 -21.16 -3.81 17.73
CA GLN A 174 -20.55 -4.90 16.97
C GLN A 174 -21.21 -5.11 15.60
N GLU A 175 -22.54 -4.97 15.51
CA GLU A 175 -23.27 -5.07 14.24
C GLU A 175 -22.90 -3.93 13.29
N ASN A 176 -22.84 -2.67 13.77
CA ASN A 176 -22.47 -1.53 12.94
C ASN A 176 -21.04 -1.62 12.42
N VAL A 177 -20.09 -2.07 13.26
CA VAL A 177 -18.71 -2.32 12.82
C VAL A 177 -18.67 -3.42 11.78
N LYS A 178 -19.40 -4.53 11.98
CA LYS A 178 -19.50 -5.58 10.97
C LYS A 178 -20.02 -5.06 9.62
N ARG A 179 -21.05 -4.20 9.62
CA ARG A 179 -21.57 -3.57 8.39
C ARG A 179 -20.56 -2.68 7.70
N LEU A 180 -19.77 -1.93 8.46
CA LEU A 180 -18.67 -1.13 7.92
C LEU A 180 -17.62 -2.01 7.24
N LEU A 181 -17.20 -3.10 7.90
CA LEU A 181 -16.20 -4.01 7.34
C LEU A 181 -16.71 -4.81 6.14
N GLU A 182 -17.98 -5.22 6.14
CA GLU A 182 -18.67 -5.79 4.98
C GLU A 182 -18.62 -4.80 3.80
N HIS A 183 -18.94 -3.53 4.05
CA HIS A 183 -18.90 -2.50 3.02
C HIS A 183 -17.50 -2.27 2.47
N TRP A 184 -16.47 -2.25 3.31
CA TRP A 184 -15.09 -2.19 2.84
C TRP A 184 -14.72 -3.40 1.98
N SER A 185 -15.09 -4.61 2.41
CA SER A 185 -14.82 -5.85 1.66
C SER A 185 -15.52 -5.86 0.29
N GLU A 186 -16.76 -5.38 0.23
CA GLU A 186 -17.57 -5.34 -0.99
C GLU A 186 -17.12 -4.26 -2.00
N ASN A 187 -16.43 -3.21 -1.53
CA ASN A 187 -16.27 -1.97 -2.32
C ASN A 187 -14.83 -1.47 -2.46
N ALA A 188 -13.91 -1.73 -1.51
CA ALA A 188 -12.55 -1.22 -1.60
C ALA A 188 -11.75 -1.89 -2.74
N GLU A 189 -11.95 -3.18 -2.99
CA GLU A 189 -11.29 -3.88 -4.10
C GLU A 189 -11.75 -3.40 -5.48
N ARG A 190 -12.92 -2.76 -5.58
CA ARG A 190 -13.51 -2.34 -6.86
C ARG A 190 -12.61 -1.38 -7.62
N TYR A 191 -11.83 -0.54 -6.94
CA TYR A 191 -10.90 0.35 -7.63
C TYR A 191 -9.80 -0.44 -8.35
N TYR A 192 -9.22 -1.45 -7.70
CA TYR A 192 -8.22 -2.32 -8.29
C TYR A 192 -8.80 -3.16 -9.43
N ASN A 193 -9.97 -3.76 -9.20
CA ASN A 193 -10.63 -4.63 -10.19
C ASN A 193 -11.12 -3.84 -11.42
N ARG A 194 -11.72 -2.67 -11.22
CA ARG A 194 -12.15 -1.76 -12.30
C ARG A 194 -10.99 -1.39 -13.21
N ASP A 195 -9.85 -1.02 -12.63
CA ASP A 195 -8.72 -0.53 -13.40
C ASP A 195 -7.93 -1.67 -14.05
N ALA A 196 -7.80 -2.82 -13.38
CA ALA A 196 -7.27 -4.04 -13.99
C ALA A 196 -8.08 -4.44 -15.24
N GLU A 197 -9.41 -4.43 -15.14
CA GLU A 197 -10.31 -4.69 -16.28
C GLU A 197 -10.15 -3.63 -17.38
N ALA A 198 -10.11 -2.34 -17.01
CA ALA A 198 -9.95 -1.24 -17.97
C ALA A 198 -8.63 -1.32 -18.75
N PHE A 199 -7.58 -1.92 -18.17
CA PHE A 199 -6.28 -2.14 -18.80
C PHE A 199 -6.10 -3.55 -19.37
N ALA A 200 -7.14 -4.39 -19.36
CA ALA A 200 -7.10 -5.79 -19.79
C ALA A 200 -5.98 -6.61 -19.10
N ILE A 201 -5.68 -6.29 -17.84
CA ILE A 201 -4.74 -7.04 -17.02
C ILE A 201 -5.53 -8.19 -16.37
N PRO A 202 -5.14 -9.47 -16.57
CA PRO A 202 -5.91 -10.63 -16.13
C PRO A 202 -5.72 -10.89 -14.63
N VAL A 203 -6.08 -9.93 -13.79
CA VAL A 203 -5.95 -10.00 -12.33
C VAL A 203 -7.25 -9.63 -11.63
N HIS A 204 -7.57 -10.38 -10.59
CA HIS A 204 -8.66 -10.11 -9.68
C HIS A 204 -8.12 -9.92 -8.26
N TYR A 205 -8.60 -8.91 -7.55
CA TYR A 205 -8.28 -8.61 -6.17
C TYR A 205 -9.47 -8.97 -5.28
N ASP A 206 -9.18 -9.64 -4.16
CA ASP A 206 -10.13 -9.99 -3.11
C ASP A 206 -9.64 -9.41 -1.78
N PHE A 207 -10.33 -8.39 -1.28
CA PHE A 207 -10.04 -7.76 0.00
C PHE A 207 -11.13 -8.14 1.02
N SER A 208 -10.73 -8.82 2.10
CA SER A 208 -11.67 -9.20 3.16
C SER A 208 -11.33 -8.54 4.49
N PHE A 209 -12.32 -7.91 5.11
CA PHE A 209 -12.23 -7.30 6.43
C PHE A 209 -13.24 -7.99 7.35
N THR A 210 -12.75 -8.66 8.38
CA THR A 210 -13.59 -9.42 9.31
C THR A 210 -13.41 -8.90 10.73
N PRO A 211 -14.51 -8.85 11.51
CA PRO A 211 -14.41 -8.45 12.91
C PRO A 211 -13.64 -9.52 13.70
N MET A 212 -12.66 -9.09 14.49
CA MET A 212 -11.94 -9.93 15.45
C MET A 212 -12.42 -9.57 16.86
N ALA A 213 -13.04 -10.52 17.55
CA ALA A 213 -13.31 -10.37 18.98
C ALA A 213 -11.98 -10.33 19.74
N LYS A 214 -11.88 -9.51 20.79
CA LYS A 214 -10.65 -9.32 21.59
C LYS A 214 -10.03 -10.62 22.14
N ASP A 215 -10.85 -11.68 22.26
CA ASP A 215 -10.46 -12.97 22.86
C ASP A 215 -10.46 -14.15 21.87
N GLN A 216 -10.55 -13.91 20.54
CA GLN A 216 -10.51 -15.00 19.57
C GLN A 216 -9.06 -15.41 19.23
N ASP A 217 -8.77 -16.71 19.40
CA ASP A 217 -7.50 -17.31 19.04
C ASP A 217 -7.17 -17.18 17.55
N ALA A 218 -5.88 -17.01 17.32
CA ALA A 218 -5.19 -16.54 16.11
C ALA A 218 -5.21 -17.49 14.89
N ASP A 219 -6.13 -18.45 14.79
CA ASP A 219 -5.99 -19.59 13.87
C ASP A 219 -6.73 -19.45 12.52
N GLY A 220 -7.36 -18.30 12.25
CA GLY A 220 -7.81 -17.96 10.90
C GLY A 220 -6.62 -17.61 9.98
N PRO A 221 -6.67 -17.93 8.67
CA PRO A 221 -5.64 -17.51 7.72
C PRO A 221 -5.76 -16.00 7.45
N VAL A 222 -5.33 -15.17 8.40
CA VAL A 222 -5.35 -13.71 8.27
C VAL A 222 -3.96 -13.23 7.91
N HIS A 223 -3.90 -12.26 7.00
CA HIS A 223 -2.65 -11.62 6.61
C HIS A 223 -2.29 -10.51 7.61
N TRP A 224 -3.32 -9.82 8.10
CA TRP A 224 -3.21 -8.59 8.88
C TRP A 224 -4.13 -8.62 10.09
N ARG A 225 -3.62 -8.12 11.22
CA ARG A 225 -4.39 -7.84 12.43
C ARG A 225 -4.20 -6.38 12.79
N LEU A 226 -5.27 -5.61 12.77
CA LEU A 226 -5.23 -4.17 12.98
C LEU A 226 -6.40 -3.75 13.87
N PRO A 227 -6.20 -2.88 14.87
CA PRO A 227 -7.32 -2.29 15.58
C PRO A 227 -8.09 -1.30 14.69
N LEU A 228 -9.39 -1.19 14.93
CA LEU A 228 -10.23 -0.14 14.37
C LEU A 228 -10.32 1.02 15.35
N ASP A 229 -9.72 2.15 14.99
CA ASP A 229 -9.92 3.42 15.66
C ASP A 229 -11.24 4.05 15.16
N PRO A 230 -12.19 4.39 16.05
CA PRO A 230 -13.54 4.82 15.68
C PRO A 230 -13.61 6.30 15.25
N THR A 231 -12.52 6.84 14.74
CA THR A 231 -12.42 8.23 14.28
C THR A 231 -12.11 8.26 12.80
N CYS A 232 -12.20 9.42 12.17
CA CYS A 232 -11.45 9.68 10.97
C CYS A 232 -9.99 9.99 11.35
N GLY A 233 -9.07 9.97 10.38
CA GLY A 233 -7.76 10.58 10.58
C GLY A 233 -6.68 9.92 9.73
N ARG A 234 -5.45 10.39 9.92
CA ARG A 234 -4.28 9.61 9.53
C ARG A 234 -3.76 8.85 10.74
N THR A 235 -3.42 7.59 10.54
CA THR A 235 -2.67 6.79 11.50
C THR A 235 -1.21 6.78 11.07
N PRO A 236 -0.26 6.52 11.97
CA PRO A 236 1.00 5.96 11.53
C PRO A 236 0.67 4.66 10.78
N TYR A 237 1.19 4.53 9.55
CA TYR A 237 0.93 3.39 8.67
C TYR A 237 1.02 2.05 9.42
N PHE A 238 0.17 1.09 9.05
CA PHE A 238 0.18 -0.28 9.57
C PHE A 238 -0.16 -0.44 11.06
N ARG A 239 -0.56 0.62 11.77
CA ARG A 239 -0.89 0.50 13.21
C ARG A 239 -2.37 0.33 13.50
N SER A 240 -3.24 0.87 12.67
CA SER A 240 -4.68 0.77 12.85
C SER A 240 -5.42 1.17 11.58
N MET A 241 -6.65 0.69 11.46
CA MET A 241 -7.65 1.18 10.51
C MET A 241 -8.50 2.26 11.17
N ARG A 242 -9.13 3.13 10.39
CA ARG A 242 -9.99 4.21 10.90
C ARG A 242 -11.39 4.09 10.31
N SER A 243 -12.42 4.17 11.14
CA SER A 243 -13.80 4.04 10.66
C SER A 243 -14.22 5.17 9.71
N GLY A 244 -13.58 6.34 9.84
CA GLY A 244 -13.84 7.50 8.99
C GLY A 244 -13.11 7.49 7.64
N TRP A 245 -12.41 6.42 7.30
CA TRP A 245 -11.78 6.30 5.98
C TRP A 245 -12.81 6.08 4.88
N SER A 246 -12.76 6.94 3.86
CA SER A 246 -13.50 6.73 2.62
C SER A 246 -12.95 5.51 1.86
N LEU A 247 -13.75 4.93 0.98
CA LEU A 247 -13.34 3.74 0.21
C LEU A 247 -12.02 3.96 -0.58
N PRO A 248 -11.75 5.13 -1.18
CA PRO A 248 -10.45 5.39 -1.80
C PRO A 248 -9.27 5.34 -0.81
N ILE A 249 -9.47 5.82 0.42
CA ILE A 249 -8.45 5.74 1.48
C ILE A 249 -8.24 4.29 1.88
N VAL A 250 -9.31 3.51 2.09
CA VAL A 250 -9.18 2.08 2.42
C VAL A 250 -8.37 1.36 1.35
N ALA A 251 -8.70 1.57 0.07
CA ALA A 251 -7.99 0.95 -1.04
C ALA A 251 -6.52 1.43 -1.17
N HIS A 252 -6.24 2.69 -0.86
CA HIS A 252 -4.89 3.23 -0.75
C HIS A 252 -4.07 2.52 0.32
N GLU A 253 -4.62 2.39 1.54
CA GLU A 253 -3.94 1.74 2.65
C GLU A 253 -3.72 0.25 2.37
N VAL A 254 -4.66 -0.45 1.72
CA VAL A 254 -4.43 -1.81 1.22
C VAL A 254 -3.25 -1.86 0.23
N GLY A 255 -3.06 -0.83 -0.60
CA GLY A 255 -1.91 -0.71 -1.48
C GLY A 255 -0.58 -0.77 -0.73
N HIS A 256 -0.48 -0.11 0.42
CA HIS A 256 0.71 -0.21 1.28
C HIS A 256 0.90 -1.62 1.85
N MET A 257 -0.18 -2.32 2.18
CA MET A 257 -0.14 -3.73 2.65
C MET A 257 0.30 -4.70 1.54
N LEU A 258 0.05 -4.33 0.28
CA LEU A 258 0.57 -4.97 -0.93
C LEU A 258 2.00 -4.51 -1.28
N GLY A 259 2.64 -3.68 -0.45
CA GLY A 259 3.99 -3.18 -0.66
C GLY A 259 4.12 -2.14 -1.77
N LEU A 260 3.08 -1.36 -2.01
CA LEU A 260 3.14 -0.18 -2.87
C LEU A 260 3.56 1.03 -2.04
N LEU A 261 4.52 1.78 -2.54
CA LEU A 261 5.02 2.99 -1.91
C LEU A 261 4.19 4.21 -2.31
N ASP A 262 4.20 5.22 -1.46
CA ASP A 262 3.65 6.53 -1.80
C ASP A 262 4.51 7.23 -2.86
N GLU A 263 3.90 7.73 -3.95
CA GLU A 263 4.65 8.37 -5.05
C GLU A 263 5.43 9.61 -4.66
N TYR A 264 4.97 10.35 -3.66
CA TYR A 264 5.73 11.50 -3.19
C TYR A 264 7.01 11.06 -2.47
N GLU A 265 7.10 9.86 -1.91
CA GLU A 265 8.38 9.37 -1.38
C GLU A 265 9.43 9.24 -2.50
N ALA A 266 9.01 8.80 -3.68
CA ALA A 266 9.85 8.80 -4.86
C ALA A 266 10.18 10.26 -5.27
N LEU A 267 9.18 11.12 -5.43
CA LEU A 267 9.38 12.39 -6.13
C LEU A 267 9.83 13.56 -5.26
N SER A 268 9.67 13.49 -3.93
CA SER A 268 9.99 14.61 -3.03
C SER A 268 11.35 14.49 -2.34
N GLY A 269 11.99 13.31 -2.39
CA GLY A 269 13.08 13.00 -1.46
C GLY A 269 12.56 12.97 -0.02
N ILE A 270 13.18 12.18 0.83
CA ILE A 270 12.75 12.05 2.23
C ILE A 270 13.01 13.39 2.95
N VAL A 271 11.99 14.24 3.08
CA VAL A 271 12.04 15.41 3.97
C VAL A 271 10.71 15.54 4.70
N ALA A 272 10.76 15.38 6.02
CA ALA A 272 9.62 15.42 6.93
C ALA A 272 8.81 16.74 6.93
N TRP A 273 9.28 17.76 6.21
CA TRP A 273 8.76 19.14 6.26
C TRP A 273 8.28 19.66 4.91
N TYR A 274 8.38 18.86 3.83
CA TYR A 274 7.98 19.31 2.51
C TYR A 274 6.48 19.11 2.30
N PRO A 275 5.73 20.13 1.83
CA PRO A 275 4.33 19.96 1.51
C PRO A 275 4.19 18.86 0.45
N LYS A 276 3.07 18.13 0.46
CA LYS A 276 2.67 17.17 -0.59
C LYS A 276 2.50 17.90 -1.92
N THR A 277 3.59 18.40 -2.51
CA THR A 277 3.59 19.16 -3.76
C THR A 277 3.03 18.25 -4.83
N ALA A 278 1.92 18.66 -5.43
CA ALA A 278 1.37 17.96 -6.57
C ALA A 278 2.45 17.91 -7.67
N PHE A 279 2.86 16.72 -8.07
CA PHE A 279 3.62 16.51 -9.28
C PHE A 279 2.64 16.27 -10.44
N ARG A 280 3.09 16.48 -11.68
CA ARG A 280 2.22 16.29 -12.86
C ARG A 280 1.83 14.80 -12.98
N GLY A 281 0.53 14.51 -12.97
CA GLY A 281 -0.02 13.15 -12.93
C GLY A 281 -0.53 12.70 -11.55
N ALA A 282 -0.13 13.39 -10.47
CA ALA A 282 -0.50 13.08 -9.08
C ALA A 282 -1.98 13.30 -8.77
N GLU A 283 -2.69 14.01 -9.64
CA GLU A 283 -4.13 14.29 -9.52
C GLU A 283 -5.00 13.12 -10.00
N ARG A 284 -4.43 12.14 -10.71
CA ARG A 284 -5.14 10.98 -11.28
C ARG A 284 -4.71 9.66 -10.67
N SER A 285 -3.48 9.56 -10.21
CA SER A 285 -2.95 8.38 -9.52
C SER A 285 -2.02 8.89 -8.43
N ARG A 286 -2.23 8.42 -7.20
CA ARG A 286 -1.26 8.45 -6.10
C ARG A 286 -1.05 6.99 -5.75
N PHE A 287 0.16 6.45 -5.82
CA PHE A 287 0.30 4.99 -5.88
C PHE A 287 -0.43 4.27 -4.74
N GLY A 288 -1.28 3.31 -5.11
CA GLY A 288 -2.22 2.63 -4.23
C GLY A 288 -3.65 3.17 -4.24
N LEU A 289 -3.85 4.48 -4.50
CA LEU A 289 -5.05 5.29 -4.82
C LEU A 289 -4.78 6.73 -4.33
N SER A 290 -5.28 7.76 -5.02
CA SER A 290 -5.46 9.07 -4.36
C SER A 290 -6.68 8.97 -3.44
N MET A 291 -6.82 9.87 -2.46
CA MET A 291 -7.97 9.90 -1.53
C MET A 291 -9.30 10.29 -2.21
N LYS A 292 -9.37 10.18 -3.54
CA LYS A 292 -10.47 10.58 -4.40
C LYS A 292 -11.00 9.42 -5.21
N GLU A 293 -12.28 9.47 -5.55
CA GLU A 293 -13.01 8.43 -6.28
C GLU A 293 -12.48 8.18 -7.70
N GLU A 294 -12.03 9.24 -8.37
CA GLU A 294 -11.53 9.20 -9.74
C GLU A 294 -10.09 8.67 -9.87
N SER A 295 -9.47 8.27 -8.76
CA SER A 295 -8.10 7.77 -8.75
C SER A 295 -8.00 6.45 -9.49
N VAL A 296 -6.89 6.25 -10.20
CA VAL A 296 -6.65 5.09 -11.07
C VAL A 296 -5.47 4.26 -10.56
N VAL A 297 -5.67 2.94 -10.45
CA VAL A 297 -4.61 1.94 -10.25
C VAL A 297 -4.01 1.59 -11.60
N LEU A 298 -2.90 2.25 -11.94
CA LEU A 298 -2.15 2.04 -13.18
C LEU A 298 -1.57 0.62 -13.33
N PRO A 299 -1.29 0.17 -14.57
CA PRO A 299 -0.59 -1.09 -14.86
C PRO A 299 0.68 -1.31 -14.03
N LEU A 300 1.46 -0.25 -13.74
CA LEU A 300 2.68 -0.44 -12.96
C LEU A 300 2.44 -0.90 -11.52
N HIS A 301 1.31 -0.57 -10.90
CA HIS A 301 0.99 -1.06 -9.56
C HIS A 301 0.74 -2.57 -9.59
N HIS A 302 -0.07 -3.03 -10.55
CA HIS A 302 -0.34 -4.44 -10.75
C HIS A 302 0.95 -5.20 -11.03
N TYR A 303 1.84 -4.63 -11.85
CA TYR A 303 3.17 -5.18 -12.11
C TYR A 303 4.00 -5.31 -10.84
N LEU A 304 4.09 -4.25 -10.01
CA LEU A 304 4.86 -4.27 -8.76
C LEU A 304 4.35 -5.34 -7.79
N VAL A 305 3.03 -5.54 -7.71
CA VAL A 305 2.40 -6.58 -6.87
C VAL A 305 2.68 -7.98 -7.40
N LEU A 306 2.46 -8.22 -8.69
CA LEU A 306 2.51 -9.55 -9.30
C LEU A 306 3.94 -10.02 -9.59
N ARG A 307 4.89 -9.12 -9.90
CA ARG A 307 6.28 -9.52 -10.19
C ARG A 307 6.94 -10.29 -9.06
N ARG A 308 6.52 -10.04 -7.82
CA ARG A 308 7.04 -10.73 -6.62
C ARG A 308 6.73 -12.22 -6.63
N TYR A 309 5.70 -12.64 -7.36
CA TYR A 309 5.38 -14.05 -7.59
C TYR A 309 6.50 -14.78 -8.36
N PHE A 310 7.30 -14.07 -9.15
CA PHE A 310 8.40 -14.64 -9.93
C PHE A 310 9.76 -14.50 -9.22
N CYS A 311 9.90 -13.52 -8.34
CA CYS A 311 11.16 -13.25 -7.67
C CYS A 311 11.44 -14.26 -6.55
N PRO A 312 12.72 -14.59 -6.27
CA PRO A 312 13.09 -15.31 -5.05
C PRO A 312 12.60 -14.58 -3.80
N GLU A 313 12.24 -15.33 -2.75
CA GLU A 313 11.90 -14.74 -1.45
C GLU A 313 13.16 -14.09 -0.85
N PRO A 314 13.07 -12.85 -0.31
CA PRO A 314 14.23 -12.17 0.26
C PRO A 314 14.79 -12.91 1.48
N GLU A 315 16.12 -12.87 1.66
CA GLU A 315 16.79 -13.53 2.79
C GLU A 315 16.47 -12.87 4.15
N SER A 316 16.02 -11.60 4.16
CA SER A 316 15.62 -10.90 5.37
C SER A 316 14.28 -11.42 5.90
N ARG A 317 14.36 -12.34 6.88
CA ARG A 317 13.21 -12.86 7.63
C ARG A 317 12.39 -11.73 8.27
N ASN A 318 11.07 -11.82 8.07
CA ASN A 318 9.98 -11.18 8.78
C ASN A 318 10.38 -10.32 10.01
N PRO A 319 10.31 -8.97 9.95
CA PRO A 319 10.61 -8.11 11.11
C PRO A 319 9.59 -8.24 12.25
N TYR A 320 8.49 -8.97 12.04
CA TYR A 320 7.44 -9.25 13.03
C TYR A 320 7.33 -10.74 13.37
N GLY A 321 8.44 -11.48 13.36
CA GLY A 321 8.51 -12.89 13.80
C GLY A 321 8.01 -13.17 15.23
N HIS A 322 7.44 -12.19 15.92
CA HIS A 322 6.81 -12.29 17.24
C HIS A 322 5.26 -12.36 17.19
N GLY A 323 4.61 -12.13 16.04
CA GLY A 323 3.15 -11.99 15.95
C GLY A 323 2.35 -13.17 15.37
N VAL A 324 3.03 -14.20 14.84
CA VAL A 324 2.38 -15.38 14.27
C VAL A 324 3.20 -16.61 14.68
N PRO A 325 2.62 -17.60 15.39
CA PRO A 325 3.29 -18.88 15.59
C PRO A 325 3.68 -19.45 14.23
N GLN A 326 4.89 -20.00 14.12
CA GLN A 326 5.32 -20.75 12.93
C GLN A 326 4.40 -21.95 12.73
N ALA A 327 3.26 -21.75 12.07
CA ALA A 327 2.52 -22.84 11.45
C ALA A 327 3.37 -23.30 10.27
N ALA A 328 3.82 -24.54 10.36
CA ALA A 328 4.71 -25.21 9.43
C ALA A 328 4.34 -24.93 7.96
N ASN A 329 5.36 -24.75 7.13
CA ASN A 329 5.29 -24.92 5.68
C ASN A 329 4.72 -26.31 5.37
N ILE A 330 3.39 -26.41 5.28
CA ILE A 330 2.71 -27.57 4.71
C ILE A 330 2.32 -27.16 3.29
N PRO A 331 2.88 -27.79 2.24
CA PRO A 331 2.40 -27.60 0.89
C PRO A 331 0.94 -28.02 0.84
N ARG A 332 0.01 -27.06 0.66
CA ARG A 332 -1.37 -27.40 0.30
C ARG A 332 -1.41 -27.79 -1.18
N LEU A 333 -0.98 -29.01 -1.47
CA LEU A 333 -1.47 -29.74 -2.64
C LEU A 333 -2.88 -30.23 -2.29
N ARG A 334 -3.90 -29.40 -2.55
CA ARG A 334 -5.27 -29.92 -2.65
C ARG A 334 -5.46 -30.42 -4.09
N GLY A 335 -5.48 -31.74 -4.20
CA GLY A 335 -5.73 -32.44 -5.44
C GLY A 335 -7.09 -32.10 -6.03
N LEU A 336 -7.09 -32.08 -7.36
CA LEU A 336 -8.25 -32.33 -8.20
C LEU A 336 -8.86 -33.69 -7.82
N THR A 337 -10.12 -33.68 -7.42
CA THR A 337 -11.09 -34.77 -7.65
C THR A 337 -12.42 -34.15 -7.99
#